data_AF-A0A8J7SI63-F1
#
_entry.id   AF-A0A8J7SI63-F1
#
_cell.length_a   1.000
_cell.length_b   1.000
_cell.length_c   1.000
_cell.angle_alpha   90.00
_cell.angle_beta   90.00
_cell.angle_gamma   90.00
#
_symmetry.space_group_name_H-M   'P 1'
#
loop_
_entity.id
_entity.type
_entity.pdbx_description
1 polymer ?
#
loop_
_entity_poly.entity_id
_entity_poly.type
_entity_poly.pdbx_seq_one_letter_code
_entity_poly.pdbx_strand_id
1 'polypeptide(L)'
;METQEIQQYIAAAIGAKFTDFSSESGEVMTSPEGDGRFLGKVFATRYSGLPVGRDIYLAVGESAQKVQIVRLGRSECVKPEVADLDLLLEKELDVKK
;
A
#
# COMPACT_ATOMS: atom_id res chain seq x y z
N MET A 1 2.69 -5.87 -11.76
CA MET A 1 3.56 -4.84 -11.18
C MET A 1 4.33 -5.47 -10.03
N GLU A 2 5.60 -5.13 -9.87
CA GLU A 2 6.42 -5.56 -8.74
C GLU A 2 6.19 -4.69 -7.51
N THR A 3 6.56 -5.19 -6.33
CA THR A 3 6.40 -4.49 -5.04
C THR A 3 6.98 -3.08 -5.05
N GLN A 4 8.18 -2.90 -5.60
CA GLN A 4 8.86 -1.60 -5.64
C GLN A 4 8.13 -0.61 -6.56
N GLU A 5 7.61 -1.06 -7.71
CA GLU A 5 6.84 -0.21 -8.63
C GLU A 5 5.56 0.29 -7.95
N ILE A 6 4.87 -0.58 -7.22
CA ILE A 6 3.65 -0.24 -6.48
C ILE A 6 3.96 0.81 -5.40
N GLN A 7 5.02 0.61 -4.62
CA GLN A 7 5.43 1.57 -3.58
C GLN A 7 5.76 2.94 -4.18
N GLN A 8 6.53 2.98 -5.27
CA GLN A 8 6.85 4.23 -5.96
C GLN A 8 5.60 4.90 -6.53
N TYR A 9 4.68 4.11 -7.11
CA TYR A 9 3.43 4.62 -7.66
C TYR A 9 2.57 5.32 -6.60
N ILE A 10 2.35 4.64 -5.47
CA ILE A 10 1.54 5.15 -4.36
C ILE A 10 2.23 6.34 -3.70
N ALA A 11 3.53 6.25 -3.40
CA ALA A 11 4.28 7.34 -2.79
C ALA A 11 4.27 8.60 -3.69
N ALA A 12 4.43 8.45 -5.00
CA ALA A 12 4.35 9.56 -5.94
C ALA A 12 2.95 10.19 -5.99
N ALA A 13 1.88 9.38 -5.98
CA ALA A 13 0.51 9.89 -5.99
C ALA A 13 0.16 10.65 -4.69
N ILE A 14 0.57 10.09 -3.54
CA ILE A 14 0.41 10.75 -2.24
C ILE A 14 1.22 12.05 -2.21
N GLY A 15 2.49 12.03 -2.61
CA GLY A 15 3.35 13.21 -2.62
C GLY A 15 2.97 14.29 -3.63
N ALA A 16 2.25 13.95 -4.69
CA ALA A 16 1.69 14.92 -5.61
C ALA A 16 0.49 15.69 -5.01
N LYS A 17 -0.28 15.05 -4.11
CA LYS A 17 -1.47 15.66 -3.49
C LYS A 17 -1.20 16.26 -2.10
N PHE A 18 -0.28 15.67 -1.34
CA PHE A 18 0.02 16.06 0.04
C PHE A 18 1.49 16.44 0.17
N THR A 19 1.77 17.64 0.68
CA THR A 19 3.12 18.15 0.91
C THR A 19 3.60 18.02 2.36
N ASP A 20 2.67 17.91 3.31
CA ASP A 20 2.94 17.85 4.76
C ASP A 20 2.65 16.45 5.33
N PHE A 21 3.22 15.41 4.72
CA PHE A 21 3.12 14.04 5.23
C PHE A 21 4.50 13.45 5.52
N SER A 22 4.53 12.50 6.46
CA SER A 22 5.71 11.69 6.75
C SER A 22 5.45 10.25 6.35
N SER A 23 6.45 9.57 5.80
CA SER A 23 6.36 8.16 5.43
C SER A 23 7.48 7.36 6.08
N GLU A 24 7.13 6.29 6.77
CA GLU A 24 8.08 5.33 7.36
C GLU A 24 7.87 3.97 6.72
N SER A 25 8.91 3.40 6.09
CA SER A 25 8.83 2.12 5.39
C SER A 25 9.67 1.07 6.10
N GLY A 26 9.16 -0.15 6.19
CA GLY A 26 9.85 -1.28 6.78
C GLY A 26 9.48 -2.60 6.11
N GLU A 27 10.45 -3.50 6.05
CA GLU A 27 10.22 -4.89 5.64
C GLU A 27 9.76 -5.69 6.86
N VAL A 28 8.60 -6.31 6.75
CA VAL A 28 8.03 -7.16 7.79
C VAL A 28 7.96 -8.59 7.26
N MET A 29 8.52 -9.52 8.03
CA MET A 29 8.36 -10.95 7.75
C MET A 29 7.08 -11.42 8.43
N THR A 30 6.07 -11.73 7.63
CA THR A 30 4.86 -12.40 8.10
C THR A 30 5.18 -13.88 8.33
N SER A 31 4.78 -14.41 9.48
CA SER A 31 4.90 -15.85 9.79
C SER A 31 4.26 -16.70 8.68
N PRO A 32 4.64 -17.98 8.52
CA PRO A 32 3.97 -18.89 7.58
C PRO A 32 2.44 -18.98 7.79
N GLU A 33 1.96 -18.60 8.99
CA GLU A 33 0.53 -18.47 9.32
C GLU A 33 -0.07 -17.07 9.05
N GLY A 34 0.75 -16.00 9.02
CA GLY A 34 0.44 -14.62 8.60
C GLY A 34 -0.96 -14.04 8.90
N ASP A 35 -1.35 -12.97 8.19
CA ASP A 35 -2.76 -12.48 8.14
C ASP A 35 -3.63 -13.43 7.27
N GLY A 36 -3.21 -14.68 7.06
CA GLY A 36 -3.77 -15.66 6.13
C GLY A 36 -3.60 -15.34 4.62
N ARG A 37 -3.28 -14.09 4.25
CA ARG A 37 -3.25 -13.63 2.84
C ARG A 37 -1.87 -13.35 2.27
N PHE A 38 -0.97 -12.81 3.08
CA PHE A 38 0.42 -12.54 2.71
C PHE A 38 1.30 -13.70 3.17
N LEU A 39 2.26 -14.12 2.34
CA LEU A 39 3.19 -15.19 2.65
C LEU A 39 4.63 -14.68 2.57
N GLY A 40 5.31 -14.68 3.72
CA GLY A 40 6.73 -14.32 3.80
C GLY A 40 6.95 -12.80 3.92
N LYS A 41 7.66 -12.21 2.95
CA LYS A 41 8.09 -10.80 3.01
C LYS A 41 6.99 -9.84 2.56
N VAL A 42 6.62 -8.91 3.44
CA VAL A 42 5.69 -7.82 3.17
C VAL A 42 6.40 -6.51 3.40
N PHE A 43 6.31 -5.61 2.43
CA PHE A 43 6.74 -4.22 2.58
C PHE A 43 5.60 -3.41 3.17
N ALA A 44 5.79 -2.88 4.37
CA ALA A 44 4.83 -2.03 5.04
C ALA A 44 5.33 -0.58 5.05
N THR A 45 4.49 0.37 4.68
CA THR A 45 4.77 1.80 4.75
C THR A 45 3.66 2.49 5.52
N ARG A 46 4.00 3.22 6.59
CA ARG A 46 3.09 4.08 7.34
C ARG A 46 3.18 5.50 6.82
N TYR A 47 2.07 6.04 6.36
CA TYR A 47 1.89 7.44 6.02
C TYR A 47 1.16 8.16 7.16
N SER A 48 1.81 9.18 7.73
CA SER A 48 1.31 9.99 8.85
C SER A 48 1.23 11.46 8.44
N GLY A 49 0.37 12.24 9.09
CA GLY A 49 0.18 13.67 8.76
C GLY A 49 -0.75 13.94 7.57
N LEU A 50 -1.41 12.89 7.05
CA LEU A 50 -2.40 13.05 5.98
C LEU A 50 -3.67 13.74 6.49
N PRO A 51 -4.35 14.56 5.66
CA PRO A 51 -5.55 15.31 6.05
C PRO A 51 -6.77 14.43 6.34
N VAL A 52 -6.65 13.12 6.11
CA VAL A 52 -7.62 12.10 6.57
C VAL A 52 -7.68 11.96 8.10
N GLY A 53 -6.79 12.63 8.84
CA GLY A 53 -6.81 12.70 10.30
C GLY A 53 -6.42 11.40 11.01
N ARG A 54 -5.91 10.41 10.27
CA ARG A 54 -5.43 9.13 10.77
C ARG A 54 -4.23 8.66 9.96
N ASP A 55 -3.41 7.81 10.56
CA ASP A 55 -2.31 7.16 9.85
C ASP A 55 -2.85 6.12 8.88
N ILE A 56 -2.22 6.05 7.71
CA ILE A 56 -2.59 5.13 6.64
C ILE A 56 -1.42 4.17 6.43
N TYR A 57 -1.73 2.88 6.47
CA TYR A 57 -0.74 1.83 6.31
C TYR A 57 -0.89 1.21 4.92
N LEU A 58 0.19 1.27 4.15
CA LEU A 58 0.36 0.51 2.93
C LEU A 58 1.06 -0.81 3.29
N ALA A 59 0.53 -1.93 2.82
CA ALA A 59 1.18 -3.23 2.86
C ALA A 59 1.19 -3.80 1.44
N VAL A 60 2.38 -4.12 0.94
CA VAL A 60 2.59 -4.73 -0.37
C VAL A 60 3.36 -6.02 -0.17
N GLY A 61 2.82 -7.12 -0.67
CA GLY A 61 3.48 -8.40 -0.58
C GLY A 61 2.82 -9.44 -1.45
N GLU A 62 3.39 -10.64 -1.44
CA GLU A 62 2.90 -11.75 -2.25
C GLU A 62 2.13 -12.76 -1.41
N SER A 63 1.09 -13.32 -2.01
CA SER A 63 0.37 -14.48 -1.49
C SER A 63 1.14 -15.78 -1.73
N ALA A 64 0.76 -16.84 -1.01
CA ALA A 64 1.18 -18.23 -1.27
C ALA A 64 1.05 -18.65 -2.75
N GLN A 65 0.06 -18.10 -3.45
CA GLN A 65 -0.19 -18.37 -4.87
C GLN A 65 0.65 -17.49 -5.82
N LYS A 66 1.68 -16.80 -5.32
CA LYS A 66 2.52 -15.83 -6.06
C LYS A 66 1.71 -14.71 -6.69
N VAL A 67 0.71 -14.25 -5.94
CA VAL A 67 -0.15 -13.14 -6.35
C VAL A 67 0.21 -11.92 -5.53
N GLN A 68 0.51 -10.80 -6.19
CA GLN A 68 0.73 -9.52 -5.55
C GLN A 68 -0.56 -9.02 -4.89
N ILE A 69 -0.46 -8.60 -3.64
CA ILE A 69 -1.54 -8.05 -2.84
C ILE A 69 -1.08 -6.69 -2.32
N VAL A 70 -1.97 -5.70 -2.44
CA VAL A 70 -1.74 -4.34 -1.97
C VAL A 70 -2.88 -3.97 -1.06
N ARG A 71 -2.56 -3.55 0.15
CA ARG A 71 -3.54 -3.03 1.11
C ARG A 71 -3.14 -1.61 1.48
N LEU A 72 -4.06 -0.68 1.31
CA LEU A 72 -3.90 0.71 1.73
C LEU A 72 -5.01 1.02 2.73
N GLY A 73 -4.66 1.26 3.99
CA GLY A 73 -5.63 1.53 5.04
C GLY A 73 -6.66 0.40 5.18
N ARG A 74 -7.92 0.69 4.83
CA ARG A 74 -9.04 -0.27 4.85
C ARG A 74 -9.30 -0.95 3.53
N SER A 75 -8.73 -0.45 2.43
CA SER A 75 -8.96 -0.97 1.10
C SER A 75 -7.83 -1.91 0.68
N GLU A 76 -8.15 -2.92 -0.11
CA GLU A 76 -7.18 -3.89 -0.62
C GLU A 76 -7.45 -4.23 -2.08
N CYS A 77 -6.39 -4.61 -2.80
CA CYS A 77 -6.44 -5.11 -4.16
C CYS A 77 -5.55 -6.34 -4.29
N VAL A 78 -6.03 -7.32 -5.06
CA VAL A 78 -5.35 -8.56 -5.39
C VAL A 78 -5.06 -8.53 -6.89
N LYS A 79 -3.80 -8.76 -7.28
CA LYS A 79 -3.28 -8.53 -8.65
C LYS A 79 -3.45 -7.06 -9.09
N PRO A 80 -2.81 -6.10 -8.37
CA PRO A 80 -2.96 -4.68 -8.69
C PRO A 80 -2.48 -4.37 -10.11
N GLU A 81 -3.36 -3.73 -10.87
CA GLU A 81 -3.00 -2.93 -12.05
C GLU A 81 -3.04 -1.44 -11.70
N VAL A 82 -2.54 -0.60 -12.61
CA VAL A 82 -2.48 0.87 -12.39
C VAL A 82 -3.86 1.43 -12.02
N ALA A 83 -4.91 1.02 -12.74
CA ALA A 83 -6.28 1.46 -12.49
C ALA A 83 -6.80 1.03 -11.10
N ASP A 84 -6.40 -0.14 -10.60
CA ASP A 84 -6.77 -0.58 -9.26
C ASP A 84 -6.07 0.23 -8.17
N LEU A 85 -4.81 0.60 -8.41
CA LEU A 85 -4.04 1.47 -7.51
C LEU A 85 -4.67 2.87 -7.45
N ASP A 86 -5.10 3.41 -8.58
CA ASP A 86 -5.81 4.69 -8.64
C ASP A 86 -7.15 4.62 -7.87
N LEU A 87 -7.92 3.55 -8.03
CA LEU A 87 -9.15 3.33 -7.27
C LEU A 87 -8.89 3.18 -5.77
N LEU A 88 -7.79 2.53 -5.37
CA LEU A 88 -7.38 2.42 -3.96
C LEU A 88 -7.04 3.79 -3.36
N LEU A 89 -6.26 4.57 -4.09
CA LEU A 89 -5.84 5.92 -3.73
C LEU A 89 -7.04 6.87 -3.61
N GLU A 90 -7.99 6.77 -4.54
CA GLU A 90 -9.22 7.55 -4.50
C GLU A 90 -10.08 7.17 -3.28
N LYS A 91 -10.28 5.87 -3.02
CA LYS A 91 -11.14 5.41 -1.93
C LYS A 91 -10.61 5.78 -0.54
N GLU A 92 -9.31 5.68 -0.32
CA GLU A 92 -8.73 5.88 1.02
C GLU A 92 -8.26 7.31 1.27
N LEU A 93 -7.78 7.99 0.22
CA LEU A 93 -7.10 9.28 0.33
C LEU A 93 -7.74 10.37 -0.53
N ASP A 94 -8.82 10.06 -1.26
CA ASP A 94 -9.42 10.94 -2.27
C ASP A 94 -8.41 11.36 -3.35
N VAL A 95 -7.27 10.66 -3.49
CA VAL A 95 -6.24 11.01 -4.48
C VAL A 95 -6.72 10.59 -5.86
N LYS A 96 -6.94 11.56 -6.74
CA LYS A 96 -7.30 11.35 -8.14
C LYS A 96 -6.09 11.61 -9.00
N LYS A 97 -5.75 10.67 -9.86
CA LYS A 97 -4.64 10.76 -10.80
C LYS A 97 -5.16 10.91 -12.22
#